data_AF-A0AAE0EEY5-F1
#
_entry.id   AF-A0AAE0EEY5-F1
#
_cell.length_a   1.000
_cell.length_b   1.000
_cell.length_c   1.000
_cell.angle_alpha   90.00
_cell.angle_beta   90.00
_cell.angle_gamma   90.00
#
_symmetry.space_group_name_H-M   'P 1'
#
loop_
_entity.id
_entity.type
_entity.pdbx_description
1 polymer ?
#
loop_
_entity_poly.entity_id
_entity_poly.type
_entity_poly.pdbx_seq_one_letter_code
_entity_poly.pdbx_strand_id
1 'polypeptide(L)'
;MRSKKAEIYIYDRVSYKRRRVTLRVPTLDRDNRKTKVSTCVNFIHQKDAYIAMKVVEKLTSVTNGDAPIYTVHDNFITSAVYDKHVPFIYSNVYIEMGHPLCIINDYIKINMLKLGYYCKVKDKLNIQHHSLNEPIPSSHLKEDLLKFKKTDPTYLKAGG
;
A
#
# COMPACT_ATOMS: atom_id res chain seq x y z
N MET A 1 -7.48 -14.21 -2.82
CA MET A 1 -7.03 -15.38 -2.05
C MET A 1 -8.18 -16.35 -2.02
N ARG A 2 -8.01 -17.54 -2.61
CA ARG A 2 -9.05 -18.55 -2.55
C ARG A 2 -9.12 -19.11 -1.13
N SER A 3 -10.28 -19.62 -0.73
CA SER A 3 -10.44 -20.32 0.55
C SER A 3 -10.90 -21.74 0.30
N LYS A 4 -10.34 -22.69 1.04
CA LYS A 4 -10.79 -24.08 1.07
C LYS A 4 -11.59 -24.31 2.32
N LYS A 5 -12.63 -25.15 2.22
CA LYS A 5 -13.39 -25.59 3.39
C LYS A 5 -12.52 -26.59 4.15
N ALA A 6 -12.30 -26.33 5.43
CA ALA A 6 -11.72 -27.28 6.38
C ALA A 6 -12.83 -27.70 7.34
N GLU A 7 -13.02 -29.00 7.48
CA GLU A 7 -13.95 -29.55 8.47
C GLU A 7 -13.18 -29.96 9.71
N ILE A 8 -13.51 -29.31 10.83
CA ILE A 8 -12.95 -29.64 12.13
C ILE A 8 -14.04 -30.36 12.93
N TYR A 9 -13.70 -31.55 13.41
CA TYR A 9 -14.58 -32.33 14.26
C TYR A 9 -14.13 -32.16 15.70
N ILE A 10 -15.02 -31.66 16.55
CA ILE A 10 -14.77 -31.48 17.98
C ILE A 10 -15.67 -32.46 18.73
N TYR A 11 -15.07 -33.27 19.58
CA TYR A 11 -15.85 -34.09 20.50
C TYR A 11 -16.16 -33.28 21.75
N ASP A 12 -17.44 -33.00 21.95
CA ASP A 12 -17.92 -32.32 23.15
C ASP A 12 -18.07 -33.35 24.27
N ARG A 13 -17.19 -33.27 25.27
CA ARG A 13 -17.18 -34.20 26.42
C ARG A 13 -18.37 -34.00 27.35
N VAL A 14 -19.02 -32.83 27.34
CA VAL A 14 -20.15 -32.53 28.23
C VAL A 14 -21.44 -33.11 27.66
N SER A 15 -21.67 -32.91 26.36
CA SER A 15 -22.85 -33.46 25.68
C SER A 15 -22.65 -34.84 25.07
N TYR A 16 -21.42 -35.39 25.16
CA TYR A 16 -20.98 -36.65 24.54
C TYR A 16 -21.29 -36.73 23.03
N LYS A 17 -21.39 -35.58 22.35
CA LYS A 17 -21.72 -35.48 20.93
C LYS A 17 -20.53 -34.99 20.11
N ARG A 18 -20.36 -35.58 18.93
CA ARG A 18 -19.41 -35.11 17.93
C ARG A 18 -20.01 -33.92 17.18
N ARG A 19 -19.40 -32.74 17.30
CA ARG A 19 -19.80 -31.53 16.58
C ARG A 19 -18.87 -31.30 15.39
N ARG A 20 -19.42 -30.78 14.30
CA ARG A 20 -18.66 -30.41 13.10
C ARG A 20 -18.72 -28.89 12.92
N VAL A 21 -17.56 -28.27 12.76
CA VAL A 21 -17.44 -26.86 12.37
C VAL A 21 -16.73 -26.81 11.02
N THR A 22 -17.32 -26.08 10.08
CA THR A 22 -16.71 -25.83 8.78
C THR A 22 -16.08 -24.44 8.79
N LEU A 23 -14.76 -24.36 8.69
CA LEU A 23 -14.03 -23.11 8.55
C LEU A 23 -13.58 -22.93 7.10
N ARG A 24 -13.52 -21.67 6.65
CA ARG A 24 -12.90 -21.33 5.36
C ARG A 24 -11.46 -20.90 5.62
N VAL A 25 -10.51 -21.77 5.31
CA VAL A 25 -9.09 -21.51 5.48
C VAL A 25 -8.55 -20.89 4.18
N PRO A 26 -7.89 -19.73 4.25
CA PRO A 26 -7.27 -19.13 3.09
C PRO A 26 -6.15 -20.01 2.52
N THR A 27 -6.07 -20.12 1.19
CA THR A 27 -4.96 -20.81 0.51
C THR A 27 -3.99 -19.82 -0.10
N LEU A 28 -2.79 -20.29 -0.40
CA LEU A 28 -1.80 -19.54 -1.17
C LEU A 28 -2.23 -19.31 -2.64
N ASP A 29 -3.32 -19.96 -3.09
CA ASP A 29 -3.84 -19.78 -4.43
C ASP A 29 -4.39 -18.37 -4.62
N ARG A 30 -3.74 -17.63 -5.52
CA ARG A 30 -4.14 -16.28 -5.88
C ARG A 30 -5.42 -16.33 -6.69
N ASP A 31 -6.37 -15.47 -6.31
CA ASP A 31 -7.60 -15.30 -7.08
C ASP A 31 -7.35 -14.22 -8.13
N ASN A 32 -6.94 -14.64 -9.33
CA ASN A 32 -6.59 -13.73 -10.42
C ASN A 32 -7.74 -12.83 -10.84
N ARG A 33 -8.99 -13.28 -10.71
CA ARG A 33 -10.18 -12.46 -11.01
C ARG A 33 -10.31 -11.35 -9.99
N LYS A 34 -10.25 -11.68 -8.69
CA LYS A 34 -10.31 -10.68 -7.62
C LYS A 34 -9.14 -9.70 -7.71
N THR A 35 -7.92 -10.19 -8.00
CA THR A 35 -6.75 -9.33 -8.20
C THR A 35 -7.02 -8.32 -9.33
N LYS A 36 -7.34 -8.77 -10.55
CA LYS A 36 -7.55 -7.88 -11.70
C LYS A 36 -8.62 -6.81 -11.47
N VAL A 37 -9.77 -7.22 -10.91
CA VAL A 37 -10.91 -6.31 -10.70
C VAL A 37 -10.64 -5.30 -9.58
N SER A 38 -9.89 -5.68 -8.54
CA SER A 38 -9.65 -4.80 -7.39
C SER A 38 -8.39 -3.94 -7.49
N THR A 39 -7.47 -4.19 -8.43
CA THR A 39 -6.20 -3.44 -8.51
C THR A 39 -6.41 -1.93 -8.60
N CYS A 40 -7.30 -1.46 -9.49
CA CYS A 40 -7.52 -0.03 -9.68
C CYS A 40 -8.17 0.62 -8.44
N VAL A 41 -9.21 -0.03 -7.91
CA VAL A 41 -9.94 0.43 -6.71
C VAL A 41 -9.01 0.48 -5.49
N ASN A 42 -8.20 -0.56 -5.28
CA ASN A 42 -7.22 -0.59 -4.20
C ASN A 42 -6.14 0.48 -4.38
N PHE A 43 -5.71 0.77 -5.61
CA PHE A 43 -4.76 1.84 -5.88
C PHE A 43 -5.34 3.21 -5.52
N ILE A 44 -6.57 3.50 -5.93
CA ILE A 44 -7.27 4.74 -5.59
C ILE A 44 -7.40 4.87 -4.07
N HIS A 45 -7.87 3.82 -3.38
CA HIS A 45 -7.98 3.84 -1.92
C HIS A 45 -6.65 4.04 -1.20
N GLN A 46 -5.55 3.49 -1.73
CA GLN A 46 -4.21 3.76 -1.19
C GLN A 46 -3.81 5.22 -1.39
N LYS A 47 -4.21 5.85 -2.50
CA LYS A 47 -3.97 7.27 -2.74
C LYS A 47 -4.81 8.14 -1.81
N ASP A 48 -6.08 7.83 -1.62
CA ASP A 48 -6.95 8.55 -0.67
C ASP A 48 -6.36 8.50 0.75
N ALA A 49 -5.93 7.31 1.18
CA ALA A 49 -5.27 7.14 2.47
C ALA A 49 -3.94 7.94 2.56
N TYR A 50 -3.16 7.97 1.48
CA TYR A 50 -1.94 8.77 1.43
C TYR A 50 -2.22 10.28 1.56
N ILE A 51 -3.26 10.79 0.87
CA ILE A 51 -3.68 12.20 1.00
C ILE A 51 -4.08 12.48 2.44
N ALA A 52 -4.92 11.65 3.03
CA ALA A 52 -5.37 11.82 4.42
C ALA A 52 -4.20 11.91 5.39
N MET A 53 -3.22 11.00 5.28
CA MET A 53 -2.02 11.02 6.11
C MET A 53 -1.20 12.30 5.92
N LYS A 54 -1.01 12.73 4.66
CA LYS A 54 -0.19 13.92 4.35
C LYS A 54 -0.85 15.22 4.77
N VAL A 55 -2.17 15.31 4.65
CA VAL A 55 -2.93 16.48 5.12
C VAL A 55 -2.82 16.61 6.64
N VAL A 56 -2.97 15.50 7.38
CA VAL A 56 -2.80 15.48 8.84
C VAL A 56 -1.37 15.87 9.23
N GLU A 57 -0.36 15.30 8.58
CA GLU A 57 1.05 15.61 8.84
C GLU A 57 1.35 17.11 8.63
N LYS A 58 0.91 17.68 7.51
CA LYS A 58 1.13 19.10 7.19
C LYS A 58 0.33 20.03 8.10
N LEU A 59 -0.92 19.71 8.43
CA LEU A 59 -1.72 20.54 9.33
C LEU A 59 -1.11 20.58 10.72
N THR A 60 -0.68 19.42 11.23
CA THR A 60 0.01 19.30 12.52
C THR A 60 1.28 20.16 12.52
N SER A 61 2.06 20.13 11.44
CA SER A 61 3.27 20.95 11.29
C SER A 61 2.99 22.45 11.28
N VAL A 62 2.01 22.92 10.49
CA VAL A 62 1.65 24.34 10.36
C VAL A 62 1.10 24.93 11.66
N THR A 63 0.42 24.10 12.46
CA THR A 63 -0.27 24.52 13.68
C THR A 63 0.51 24.18 14.94
N ASN A 64 1.76 23.70 14.82
CA ASN A 64 2.59 23.22 15.92
C ASN A 64 1.91 22.15 16.81
N GLY A 65 0.97 21.39 16.24
CA GLY A 65 0.20 20.37 16.94
C GLY A 65 -1.07 20.87 17.64
N ASP A 66 -1.40 22.16 17.54
CA ASP A 66 -2.57 22.72 18.24
C ASP A 66 -3.90 22.41 17.54
N ALA A 67 -3.88 22.06 16.24
CA ALA A 67 -5.11 21.79 15.50
C ALA A 67 -5.59 20.34 15.65
N PRO A 68 -6.77 20.09 16.24
CA PRO A 68 -7.38 18.78 16.22
C PRO A 68 -7.89 18.47 14.81
N ILE A 69 -7.59 17.27 14.31
CA ILE A 69 -8.05 16.80 13.00
C ILE A 69 -8.50 15.34 13.08
N TYR A 70 -9.68 15.08 12.56
CA TYR A 70 -10.26 13.75 12.41
C TYR A 70 -10.55 13.52 10.93
N THR A 71 -10.34 12.29 10.46
CA THR A 71 -10.62 11.93 9.07
C THR A 71 -11.54 10.74 8.97
N VAL A 72 -12.50 10.84 8.06
CA VAL A 72 -13.35 9.73 7.63
C VAL A 72 -13.16 9.62 6.13
N HIS A 73 -12.18 8.81 5.71
CA HIS A 73 -11.69 8.73 4.34
C HIS A 73 -11.21 10.10 3.81
N ASP A 74 -12.00 10.70 2.92
CA ASP A 74 -11.79 11.98 2.25
C ASP A 74 -12.39 13.16 3.02
N ASN A 75 -13.18 12.90 4.06
CA ASN A 75 -13.75 13.95 4.90
C ASN A 75 -12.79 14.34 6.03
N PHE A 76 -12.42 15.62 6.08
CA PHE A 76 -11.59 16.18 7.13
C PHE A 76 -12.42 17.04 8.07
N ILE A 77 -12.34 16.75 9.37
CA ILE A 77 -13.10 17.45 10.41
C ILE A 77 -12.07 18.10 11.34
N THR A 78 -12.13 19.42 11.48
CA THR A 78 -11.25 20.21 12.35
C THR A 78 -12.04 21.33 13.03
N SER A 79 -11.40 22.06 13.95
CA SER A 79 -11.99 23.26 14.54
C SER A 79 -12.10 24.38 13.50
N ALA A 80 -13.15 25.18 13.57
CA ALA A 80 -13.42 26.28 12.62
C ALA A 80 -12.25 27.27 12.47
N VAL A 81 -11.43 27.44 13.51
CA VAL A 81 -10.23 28.29 13.50
C VAL A 81 -9.20 27.83 12.44
N TYR A 82 -9.12 26.52 12.19
CA TYR A 82 -8.15 25.90 11.30
C TYR A 82 -8.72 25.51 9.93
N ASP A 83 -10.03 25.66 9.73
CA ASP A 83 -10.74 25.22 8.52
C ASP A 83 -10.10 25.77 7.24
N LYS A 84 -9.70 27.05 7.24
CA LYS A 84 -9.03 27.70 6.11
C LYS A 84 -7.72 27.02 5.66
N HIS A 85 -7.04 26.30 6.55
CA HIS A 85 -5.78 25.62 6.24
C HIS A 85 -6.01 24.30 5.51
N VAL A 86 -7.13 23.62 5.78
CA VAL A 86 -7.38 22.26 5.29
C VAL A 86 -7.52 22.22 3.75
N PRO A 87 -8.35 23.04 3.08
CA PRO A 87 -8.46 23.04 1.62
C PRO A 87 -7.14 23.39 0.91
N PHE A 88 -6.36 24.30 1.48
CA PHE A 88 -5.07 24.72 0.93
C PHE A 88 -4.05 23.58 1.01
N ILE A 89 -3.92 22.97 2.19
CA ILE A 89 -3.03 21.82 2.40
C ILE A 89 -3.45 20.65 1.52
N TYR A 90 -4.74 20.34 1.44
CA TYR A 90 -5.28 19.28 0.60
C TYR A 90 -4.90 19.48 -0.88
N SER A 91 -5.15 20.69 -1.41
CA SER A 91 -4.82 21.03 -2.80
C SER A 91 -3.33 20.88 -3.08
N ASN A 92 -2.47 21.36 -2.18
CA ASN A 92 -1.02 21.25 -2.34
C ASN A 92 -0.56 19.79 -2.31
N VAL A 93 -1.07 18.97 -1.38
CA VAL A 93 -0.76 17.53 -1.32
C VAL A 93 -1.19 16.82 -2.60
N TYR A 94 -2.35 17.18 -3.15
CA TYR A 94 -2.85 16.60 -4.39
C TYR A 94 -1.95 16.95 -5.58
N ILE A 95 -1.54 18.21 -5.71
CA ILE A 95 -0.63 18.68 -6.76
C ILE A 95 0.75 18.02 -6.64
N GLU A 96 1.34 18.02 -5.44
CA GLU A 96 2.65 17.43 -5.17
C GLU A 96 2.70 15.92 -5.43
N MET A 97 1.58 15.22 -5.30
CA MET A 97 1.51 13.79 -5.59
C MET A 97 1.86 13.46 -7.05
N GLY A 98 1.65 14.41 -7.95
CA GLY A 98 1.91 14.25 -9.37
C GLY A 98 0.97 13.26 -10.06
N HIS A 99 1.20 13.05 -11.35
CA HIS A 99 0.29 12.28 -12.19
C HIS A 99 0.34 10.77 -11.83
N PRO A 100 -0.78 10.12 -11.51
CA PRO A 100 -0.79 8.73 -11.04
C PRO A 100 -0.23 7.75 -12.06
N LEU A 101 -0.42 8.01 -13.36
CA LEU A 101 0.15 7.18 -14.43
C LEU A 101 1.69 7.17 -14.43
N CYS A 102 2.37 8.25 -14.03
CA CYS A 102 3.82 8.25 -13.95
C CYS A 102 4.28 7.24 -12.88
N ILE A 103 3.65 7.27 -11.71
CA ILE A 103 3.93 6.36 -10.60
C ILE A 103 3.63 4.91 -10.99
N ILE A 104 2.50 4.66 -11.64
CA ILE A 104 2.12 3.32 -12.11
C ILE A 104 3.13 2.81 -13.14
N ASN A 105 3.50 3.65 -14.10
CA ASN A 105 4.45 3.29 -15.15
C ASN A 105 5.84 3.00 -14.57
N ASP A 106 6.31 3.79 -13.61
CA ASP A 106 7.58 3.55 -12.94
C ASP A 106 7.55 2.27 -12.11
N TYR A 107 6.44 2.00 -11.44
CA TYR A 107 6.24 0.75 -10.71
C TYR A 107 6.23 -0.46 -11.66
N ILE A 108 5.55 -0.38 -12.81
CA ILE A 108 5.56 -1.43 -13.84
C ILE A 108 6.97 -1.59 -14.40
N LYS A 109 7.68 -0.51 -14.74
CA LYS A 109 9.05 -0.56 -15.24
C LYS A 109 9.99 -1.23 -14.23
N ILE A 110 9.92 -0.86 -12.94
CA ILE A 110 10.74 -1.47 -11.89
C ILE A 110 10.44 -2.97 -11.79
N ASN A 111 9.16 -3.35 -11.74
CA ASN A 111 8.79 -4.74 -11.52
C ASN A 111 8.92 -5.63 -12.75
N MET A 112 8.79 -5.09 -13.97
CA MET A 112 8.91 -5.86 -15.21
C MET A 112 10.33 -5.82 -15.78
N LEU A 113 10.96 -4.64 -15.81
CA LEU A 113 12.27 -4.45 -16.44
C LEU A 113 13.41 -4.68 -15.46
N LYS A 114 13.34 -4.17 -14.22
CA LYS A 114 14.46 -4.31 -13.26
C LYS A 114 14.61 -5.75 -12.80
N LEU A 115 13.50 -6.44 -12.46
CA LEU A 115 13.51 -7.88 -12.17
C LEU A 115 13.86 -8.73 -13.42
N GLY A 116 13.38 -8.34 -14.60
CA GLY A 116 13.74 -9.02 -15.86
C GLY A 116 15.21 -8.85 -16.26
N TYR A 117 15.81 -7.69 -15.98
CA TYR A 117 17.23 -7.41 -16.24
C TYR A 117 18.13 -8.13 -15.24
N TYR A 118 17.75 -8.19 -13.96
CA TYR A 118 18.42 -9.06 -12.98
C TYR A 118 18.32 -10.54 -13.38
N CYS A 119 17.26 -10.99 -14.07
CA CYS A 119 17.21 -12.35 -14.62
C CYS A 119 18.20 -12.56 -15.78
N LYS A 120 18.37 -11.59 -16.69
CA LYS A 120 19.31 -11.73 -17.82
C LYS A 120 20.79 -11.69 -17.42
N VAL A 121 21.15 -10.98 -16.34
CA VAL A 121 22.52 -10.96 -15.81
C VAL A 121 22.81 -12.21 -14.95
N LYS A 122 21.78 -12.85 -14.39
CA LYS A 122 21.88 -14.04 -13.53
C LYS A 122 22.13 -15.35 -14.27
N ASP A 123 21.90 -15.42 -15.59
CA ASP A 123 22.37 -16.59 -16.37
C ASP A 123 23.91 -16.74 -16.32
N LYS A 124 24.64 -15.70 -15.83
CA LYS A 124 26.08 -15.79 -15.52
C LYS A 124 26.42 -15.95 -14.03
N LEU A 125 25.48 -15.73 -13.11
CA LEU A 125 25.72 -15.72 -11.66
C LEU A 125 24.59 -16.48 -10.96
N ASN A 126 24.93 -17.72 -10.61
CA ASN A 126 24.10 -18.79 -10.02
C ASN A 126 23.37 -18.37 -8.72
N ILE A 127 22.33 -17.54 -8.82
CA ILE A 127 21.56 -17.04 -7.68
C ILE A 127 20.10 -17.47 -7.83
N GLN A 128 19.64 -18.32 -6.91
CA GLN A 128 18.30 -18.90 -6.85
C GLN A 128 17.18 -17.85 -7.02
N HIS A 129 16.21 -18.19 -7.87
CA HIS A 129 15.04 -17.36 -8.16
C HIS A 129 14.02 -17.41 -7.02
N HIS A 130 13.33 -16.28 -6.77
CA HIS A 130 11.94 -16.33 -6.31
C HIS A 130 11.03 -16.37 -7.53
N SER A 131 10.13 -17.35 -7.55
CA SER A 131 9.16 -17.56 -8.62
C SER A 131 8.22 -16.35 -8.73
N LEU A 132 7.84 -15.96 -9.95
CA LEU A 132 6.80 -14.94 -10.23
C LEU A 132 5.43 -15.28 -9.57
N ASN A 133 5.28 -16.50 -9.06
CA ASN A 133 4.11 -16.96 -8.33
C ASN A 133 4.19 -16.76 -6.81
N GLU A 134 5.34 -16.33 -6.29
CA GLU A 134 5.54 -16.08 -4.87
C GLU A 134 5.47 -14.58 -4.55
N PRO A 135 4.86 -14.21 -3.41
CA PRO A 135 4.85 -12.82 -2.96
C PRO A 135 6.28 -12.34 -2.72
N ILE A 136 6.59 -11.11 -3.14
CA ILE A 136 7.88 -10.48 -2.88
C ILE A 136 8.13 -10.50 -1.37
N PRO A 137 9.27 -11.03 -0.89
CA PRO A 137 9.57 -11.11 0.53
C PRO A 137 9.50 -9.72 1.19
N SER A 138 8.86 -9.65 2.36
CA SER A 138 8.61 -8.39 3.09
C SER A 138 9.89 -7.62 3.45
N SER A 139 11.03 -8.32 3.49
CA SER A 139 12.36 -7.75 3.70
C SER A 139 12.79 -6.81 2.57
N HIS A 140 12.45 -7.12 1.31
CA HIS A 140 12.83 -6.30 0.15
C HIS A 140 12.03 -4.99 0.05
N LEU A 141 10.78 -4.98 0.53
CA LEU A 141 9.95 -3.78 0.56
C LEU A 141 10.51 -2.70 1.50
N LYS A 142 11.19 -3.09 2.59
CA LYS A 142 11.77 -2.14 3.55
C LYS A 142 12.95 -1.37 2.95
N GLU A 143 13.80 -2.02 2.18
CA GLU A 143 15.01 -1.39 1.63
C GLU A 143 14.69 -0.38 0.53
N ASP A 144 13.72 -0.67 -0.34
CA ASP A 144 13.34 0.23 -1.44
C ASP A 144 12.48 1.40 -0.96
N LEU A 145 11.62 1.21 0.05
CA LEU A 145 10.84 2.30 0.66
C LEU A 145 11.72 3.25 1.51
N LEU A 146 12.80 2.74 2.12
CA LEU A 146 13.74 3.56 2.90
C LEU A 146 14.74 4.33 2.02
N LYS A 147 15.07 3.85 0.81
CA LYS A 147 15.93 4.58 -0.14
C LYS A 147 15.27 5.85 -0.68
N PHE A 148 13.94 5.88 -0.82
CA PHE A 148 13.19 7.09 -1.21
C PHE A 148 13.30 8.25 -0.21
N LYS A 149 13.76 8.02 1.03
CA LYS A 149 14.01 9.10 2.00
C LYS A 149 15.37 9.78 1.88
N LYS A 150 16.32 9.26 1.08
CA LYS A 150 17.72 9.73 1.09
C LYS A 150 18.25 10.30 -0.22
N THR A 151 17.49 10.31 -1.30
CA THR A 151 17.94 10.87 -2.58
C THR A 151 16.84 11.72 -3.19
N ASP A 152 16.89 13.03 -2.96
CA ASP A 152 16.85 14.04 -4.04
C ASP A 152 17.06 15.48 -3.49
N PRO A 153 18.31 15.97 -3.45
CA PRO A 153 18.61 17.40 -3.25
C PRO A 153 18.56 18.24 -4.54
N THR A 154 18.19 17.67 -5.69
CA THR A 154 18.43 18.28 -7.01
C THR A 154 17.27 19.08 -7.62
N TYR A 155 16.16 19.28 -6.90
CA TYR A 155 15.05 20.12 -7.41
C TYR A 155 15.07 21.58 -6.95
N LEU A 156 16.16 22.06 -6.34
CA LEU A 156 16.32 23.46 -5.90
C LEU A 156 17.01 24.41 -6.89
N LYS A 157 17.20 24.03 -8.17
CA LYS A 157 17.76 24.94 -9.19
C LYS A 157 17.07 24.79 -10.55
N ALA A 158 15.90 25.41 -10.69
CA ALA A 158 15.38 25.90 -11.97
C ALA A 158 14.33 26.98 -11.66
N GLY A 159 14.79 28.22 -11.52
CA GLY A 159 13.98 29.37 -11.14
C GLY A 159 14.87 30.57 -10.84
N GLY A 160 15.55 31.05 -11.86
CA GLY A 160 16.25 32.34 -11.92
C GLY A 160 15.90 32.99 -13.25
#